data_AF-A0A5J4PWQ4-F1
#
_entry.id   AF-A0A5J4PWQ4-F1
#
_cell.length_a   1.000
_cell.length_b   1.000
_cell.length_c   1.000
_cell.angle_alpha   90.00
_cell.angle_beta   90.00
_cell.angle_gamma   90.00
#
_symmetry.space_group_name_H-M   'P 1'
#
loop_
_entity.id
_entity.type
_entity.pdbx_description
1 polymer ?
#
loop_
_entity_poly.entity_id
_entity_poly.type
_entity_poly.pdbx_seq_one_letter_code
_entity_poly.pdbx_strand_id
1 'polypeptide(L)'
;TSKKPAPNRILGMDAITPHIKEGMSYSKSMLKNPVPIPFLKVLPGVEFTFEFMIQDHTKQNNHLLKKEDKENLFKQILLDFGVGAKTNVGYGQFKTRNREDEINLKKL
;
A
#
# COMPACT_ATOMS: atom_id res chain seq x y z
N THR A 1 -5.54 17.34 0.70
CA THR A 1 -4.09 17.51 0.45
C THR A 1 -3.32 16.87 1.61
N SER A 2 -2.58 15.78 1.38
CA SER A 2 -1.79 15.17 2.47
C SER A 2 -0.56 16.04 2.72
N LYS A 3 -0.50 16.70 3.88
CA LYS A 3 0.71 17.40 4.33
C LYS A 3 1.85 16.38 4.45
N LYS A 4 3.04 16.76 4.01
CA LYS A 4 4.26 15.99 4.31
C LYS A 4 4.38 15.79 5.82
N PRO A 5 4.80 14.62 6.29
CA PRO A 5 5.03 14.41 7.71
C PRO A 5 6.09 15.38 8.23
N ALA A 6 5.95 15.80 9.48
CA ALA A 6 7.01 16.49 10.20
C ALA A 6 8.29 15.62 10.18
N PRO A 7 9.49 16.22 10.18
CA PRO A 7 10.74 15.46 10.24
C PRO A 7 10.68 14.47 11.42
N ASN A 8 11.04 13.21 11.17
CA ASN A 8 11.01 12.06 12.09
C ASN A 8 9.64 11.47 12.48
N ARG A 9 8.54 11.81 11.80
CA ARG A 9 7.26 11.12 12.01
C ARG A 9 6.93 10.20 10.83
N ILE A 10 7.03 8.89 11.03
CA ILE A 10 6.69 7.88 10.01
C ILE A 10 5.34 7.20 10.24
N LEU A 11 4.75 7.36 11.43
CA LEU A 11 3.48 6.75 11.83
C LEU A 11 2.41 7.81 12.13
N GLY A 12 1.16 7.46 11.86
CA GLY A 12 -0.02 8.23 12.25
C GLY A 12 -1.15 7.32 12.70
N MET A 13 -2.13 7.89 13.39
CA MET A 13 -3.36 7.18 13.74
C MET A 13 -4.44 7.46 12.70
N ASP A 14 -5.31 6.48 12.49
CA ASP A 14 -6.50 6.60 11.65
C ASP A 14 -7.59 5.66 12.19
N ALA A 15 -8.82 5.71 11.65
CA ALA A 15 -9.91 4.86 12.12
C ALA A 15 -10.81 4.34 10.99
N ILE A 16 -11.39 3.16 11.19
CA ILE A 16 -12.47 2.63 10.34
C ILE A 16 -13.77 2.72 11.11
N THR A 17 -14.85 3.10 10.44
CA THR A 17 -16.20 3.14 11.01
C THR A 17 -17.10 2.15 10.28
N PRO A 18 -16.97 0.84 10.51
CA PRO A 18 -17.81 -0.14 9.83
C PRO A 18 -19.27 0.07 10.27
N HIS A 19 -20.17 0.07 9.29
CA HIS A 19 -21.61 0.20 9.55
C HIS A 19 -22.31 -1.15 9.73
N ILE A 20 -21.63 -2.27 9.45
CA ILE A 20 -22.20 -3.61 9.57
C ILE A 20 -22.10 -4.08 11.03
N LYS A 21 -23.22 -4.49 11.61
CA LYS A 21 -23.35 -5.07 12.94
C LYS A 21 -23.87 -6.49 12.82
N GLU A 22 -23.21 -7.41 13.50
CA GLU A 22 -23.60 -8.81 13.56
C GLU A 22 -25.01 -8.96 14.15
N GLY A 23 -25.77 -9.94 13.64
CA GLY A 23 -27.15 -10.18 14.06
C GLY A 23 -28.17 -9.16 13.56
N MET A 24 -27.79 -8.22 12.67
CA MET A 24 -28.69 -7.23 12.11
C MET A 24 -28.71 -7.29 10.57
N SER A 25 -29.88 -7.06 9.97
CA SER A 25 -30.00 -6.89 8.52
C SER A 25 -29.22 -5.67 8.05
N TYR A 26 -28.65 -5.73 6.84
CA TYR A 26 -27.86 -4.65 6.23
C TYR A 26 -28.56 -3.27 6.34
N SER A 27 -29.83 -3.18 5.97
CA SER A 27 -30.60 -1.93 5.99
C SER A 27 -30.72 -1.32 7.38
N LYS A 28 -30.99 -2.16 8.40
CA LYS A 28 -31.05 -1.71 9.80
C LYS A 28 -29.67 -1.30 10.33
N SER A 29 -28.63 -1.99 9.88
CA SER A 29 -27.26 -1.76 10.31
C SER A 29 -26.73 -0.40 9.83
N MET A 30 -27.04 -0.02 8.59
CA MET A 30 -26.65 1.28 8.01
C MET A 30 -27.22 2.50 8.76
N LEU A 31 -28.33 2.33 9.50
CA LEU A 31 -28.96 3.39 10.29
C LEU A 31 -28.36 3.56 11.70
N LYS A 32 -27.46 2.67 12.11
CA LYS A 32 -26.80 2.76 13.42
C LYS A 32 -25.55 3.61 13.34
N ASN A 33 -25.30 4.35 14.42
CA ASN A 33 -24.04 5.06 14.60
C ASN A 33 -22.88 4.05 14.57
N PRO A 34 -21.89 4.24 13.67
CA PRO A 34 -20.74 3.37 13.61
C PRO A 34 -19.81 3.62 14.80
N VAL A 35 -19.05 2.60 15.19
CA VAL A 35 -18.04 2.71 16.24
C VAL A 35 -16.67 2.81 15.56
N PRO A 36 -15.91 3.91 15.74
CA PRO A 36 -14.56 4.02 15.20
C PRO A 36 -13.62 2.97 15.77
N ILE A 37 -12.91 2.25 14.89
CA ILE A 37 -11.87 1.29 15.22
C ILE A 37 -10.53 1.92 14.84
N PRO A 38 -9.74 2.41 15.83
CA PRO A 38 -8.46 3.05 15.55
C PRO A 38 -7.42 2.03 15.08
N PHE A 39 -6.55 2.44 14.17
CA PHE A 39 -5.42 1.66 13.70
C PHE A 39 -4.22 2.56 13.36
N LEU A 40 -3.04 1.97 13.43
CA LEU A 40 -1.79 2.62 13.06
C LEU A 40 -1.62 2.59 11.54
N LYS A 41 -1.26 3.73 10.94
CA LYS A 41 -0.87 3.83 9.54
C LYS A 41 0.55 4.37 9.40
N VAL A 42 1.21 3.97 8.32
CA VAL A 42 2.42 4.63 7.85
C VAL A 42 2.01 5.89 7.11
N LEU A 43 2.69 7.00 7.38
CA LEU A 43 2.39 8.29 6.75
C LEU A 43 2.88 8.33 5.29
N PRO A 44 2.22 9.11 4.41
CA PRO A 44 2.71 9.29 3.04
C PRO A 44 4.12 9.89 3.00
N GLY A 45 4.91 9.47 2.00
CA GLY A 45 6.29 9.94 1.82
C GLY A 45 7.34 9.20 2.64
N VAL A 46 6.95 8.16 3.39
CA VAL A 46 7.88 7.19 3.97
C VAL A 46 8.40 6.27 2.87
N GLU A 47 9.71 6.05 2.86
CA GLU A 47 10.37 5.21 1.86
C GLU A 47 10.48 3.76 2.35
N PHE A 48 10.30 2.83 1.41
CA PHE A 48 10.41 1.41 1.64
C PHE A 48 11.39 0.80 0.63
N THR A 49 12.23 -0.11 1.11
CA THR A 49 13.07 -0.97 0.28
C THR A 49 12.49 -2.37 0.30
N PHE A 50 12.18 -2.91 -0.88
CA PHE A 50 11.74 -4.29 -1.04
C PHE A 50 12.90 -5.09 -1.65
N GLU A 51 13.30 -6.14 -0.96
CA GLU A 51 14.39 -7.02 -1.39
C GLU A 51 13.84 -8.41 -1.66
N PHE A 52 14.19 -8.96 -2.83
CA PHE A 52 13.73 -10.27 -3.28
C PHE A 52 14.92 -11.09 -3.75
N MET A 53 15.01 -12.34 -3.30
CA MET A 53 15.95 -13.31 -3.86
C MET A 53 15.27 -14.04 -5.03
N ILE A 54 15.65 -13.67 -6.26
CA ILE A 54 15.02 -14.18 -7.49
C ILE A 54 16.06 -14.93 -8.33
N GLN A 55 15.72 -16.14 -8.75
CA GLN A 55 16.52 -16.98 -9.65
C GLN A 55 15.68 -17.41 -10.85
N ASP A 56 16.28 -17.85 -11.95
CA ASP A 56 15.51 -18.42 -13.06
C ASP A 56 14.74 -19.68 -12.63
N HIS A 57 13.61 -19.96 -13.27
CA HIS A 57 12.83 -21.16 -12.98
C HIS A 57 12.31 -21.80 -14.27
N THR A 58 12.66 -23.06 -14.48
CA THR A 58 12.14 -23.86 -15.60
C THR A 58 10.95 -24.68 -15.12
N LYS A 59 9.79 -24.46 -15.74
CA LYS A 59 8.57 -25.24 -15.48
C LYS A 59 8.66 -26.63 -16.12
N GLN A 60 7.76 -27.53 -15.71
CA GLN A 60 7.71 -28.92 -16.23
C GLN A 60 7.51 -29.05 -17.75
N ASN A 61 6.98 -28.02 -18.41
CA ASN A 61 6.81 -27.95 -19.86
C ASN A 61 8.00 -27.30 -20.60
N ASN A 62 9.20 -27.28 -19.99
CA ASN A 62 10.41 -26.59 -20.47
C ASN A 62 10.24 -25.07 -20.68
N HIS A 63 9.19 -24.47 -20.12
CA HIS A 63 9.03 -23.02 -20.17
C HIS A 63 9.94 -22.35 -19.14
N LEU A 64 10.89 -21.54 -19.62
CA LEU A 64 11.80 -20.76 -18.79
C LEU A 64 11.12 -19.46 -18.33
N LEU A 65 10.95 -19.31 -17.02
CA LEU A 65 10.57 -18.05 -16.39
C LEU A 65 11.84 -17.35 -15.89
N LYS A 66 12.22 -16.27 -16.56
CA LYS A 66 13.42 -15.51 -16.21
C LYS A 66 13.25 -14.77 -14.91
N LYS A 67 14.36 -14.53 -14.21
CA LYS A 67 14.39 -13.72 -12.99
C LYS A 67 13.92 -12.28 -13.26
N GLU A 68 14.23 -11.70 -14.42
CA GLU A 68 13.82 -10.34 -14.77
C GLU A 68 12.31 -10.22 -14.91
N ASP A 69 11.64 -11.22 -15.49
CA ASP A 69 10.18 -11.24 -15.63
C ASP A 69 9.50 -11.25 -14.26
N LYS A 70 10.06 -12.01 -13.31
CA LYS A 70 9.58 -12.04 -11.92
C LYS A 70 9.81 -10.73 -11.18
N GLU A 71 10.99 -10.15 -11.35
CA GLU A 71 11.31 -8.86 -10.76
C GLU A 71 10.34 -7.77 -11.26
N ASN A 72 10.09 -7.73 -12.57
CA ASN A 72 9.15 -6.78 -13.17
C ASN A 72 7.72 -7.01 -12.69
N LEU A 73 7.29 -8.28 -12.60
CA LEU A 73 5.97 -8.62 -12.07
C LEU A 73 5.81 -8.16 -10.61
N PHE A 74 6.81 -8.38 -9.76
CA PHE A 74 6.74 -7.92 -8.36
C PHE A 74 6.70 -6.40 -8.27
N LYS A 75 7.49 -5.68 -9.08
CA LYS A 75 7.41 -4.22 -9.18
C LYS A 75 6.01 -3.76 -9.59
N GLN A 76 5.42 -4.36 -10.62
CA GLN A 76 4.06 -4.03 -11.07
C GLN A 76 3.03 -4.30 -9.98
N ILE A 77 3.10 -5.44 -9.30
CA ILE A 77 2.19 -5.74 -8.19
C ILE A 77 2.24 -4.66 -7.11
N LEU A 78 3.45 -4.24 -6.71
CA LEU A 78 3.63 -3.21 -5.69
C LEU A 78 3.13 -1.83 -6.13
N LEU A 79 3.28 -1.46 -7.40
CA LEU A 79 2.91 -0.15 -7.93
C LEU A 79 1.43 -0.05 -8.31
N ASP A 80 0.85 -1.12 -8.85
CA ASP A 80 -0.52 -1.10 -9.39
C ASP A 80 -1.56 -1.47 -8.34
N PHE A 81 -1.25 -2.47 -7.48
CA PHE A 81 -2.19 -2.94 -6.46
C PHE A 81 -1.87 -2.39 -5.08
N GLY A 82 -0.60 -2.13 -4.80
CA GLY A 82 -0.14 -1.78 -3.46
C GLY A 82 -0.07 -2.99 -2.53
N VAL A 83 0.34 -2.75 -1.28
CA VAL A 83 0.43 -3.79 -0.25
C VAL A 83 -0.10 -3.31 1.10
N GLY A 84 -0.66 -4.25 1.88
CA GLY A 84 -1.25 -3.99 3.18
C GLY A 84 -2.77 -4.01 3.15
N ALA A 85 -3.39 -3.44 4.18
CA ALA A 85 -4.85 -3.42 4.28
C ALA A 85 -5.46 -2.30 3.40
N LYS A 86 -6.68 -2.53 2.90
CA LYS A 86 -7.54 -1.52 2.27
C LYS A 86 -6.97 -0.85 1.01
N THR A 87 -6.27 -1.61 0.18
CA THR A 87 -5.75 -1.12 -1.11
C THR A 87 -6.86 -0.60 -2.02
N ASN A 88 -8.05 -1.20 -1.97
CA ASN A 88 -9.24 -0.77 -2.73
C ASN A 88 -9.72 0.66 -2.41
N VAL A 89 -9.32 1.25 -1.28
CA VAL A 89 -9.65 2.65 -0.92
C VAL A 89 -8.41 3.53 -0.82
N GLY A 90 -7.30 3.11 -1.45
CA GLY A 90 -6.10 3.92 -1.66
C GLY A 90 -5.03 3.84 -0.57
N TYR A 91 -5.15 2.92 0.39
CA TYR A 91 -4.03 2.64 1.32
C TYR A 91 -2.98 1.76 0.66
N GLY A 92 -1.75 1.81 1.17
CA GLY A 92 -0.69 0.90 0.73
C GLY A 92 -0.22 1.11 -0.70
N GLN A 93 -0.46 2.29 -1.27
CA GLN A 93 -0.06 2.64 -2.63
C GLN A 93 1.38 3.15 -2.66
N PHE A 94 2.16 2.68 -3.64
CA PHE A 94 3.57 3.02 -3.80
C PHE A 94 3.81 3.75 -5.12
N LYS A 95 4.93 4.47 -5.16
CA LYS A 95 5.48 5.03 -6.39
C LYS A 95 6.98 4.82 -6.38
N THR A 96 7.56 4.66 -7.57
CA THR A 96 9.01 4.58 -7.72
C THR A 96 9.64 5.88 -7.22
N ARG A 97 10.74 5.75 -6.48
CA ARG A 97 11.58 6.89 -6.10
C ARG A 97 12.39 7.32 -7.32
N ASN A 98 11.98 8.42 -7.96
CA ASN A 98 12.78 9.04 -9.02
C ASN A 98 13.77 10.03 -8.41
N ARG A 99 15.06 9.90 -8.72
CA ARG A 99 16.12 10.83 -8.26
C ARG A 99 15.90 12.28 -8.72
N GLU A 100 15.21 12.49 -9.84
CA GLU A 100 14.91 13.81 -10.40
C GLU A 100 13.91 14.61 -9.56
N ASP A 101 12.93 13.93 -8.95
CA ASP A 101 11.97 14.56 -8.02
C ASP A 101 12.70 15.11 -6.79
N GLU A 102 13.74 14.43 -6.32
CA GLU A 102 14.56 14.84 -5.19
C GLU A 102 15.33 16.15 -5.43
N ILE A 103 15.80 16.36 -6.67
CA ILE A 103 16.54 17.58 -7.06
C ILE A 103 15.59 18.79 -7.07
N ASN A 104 14.38 18.62 -7.60
CA ASN A 104 13.40 19.70 -7.67
C ASN A 104 12.86 20.09 -6.29
N LEU A 105 12.78 19.14 -5.37
CA LEU A 105 12.37 19.36 -3.99
C LEU A 105 13.42 20.02 -3.09
N LYS A 106 14.71 19.98 -3.48
CA LYS A 106 15.81 20.67 -2.78
C LYS A 106 16.08 22.09 -3.29
N LYS A 107 15.40 22.51 -4.36
CA LYS A 107 15.52 23.86 -4.97
C LYS A 107 14.43 24.83 -4.53
N LEU A 108 13.46 24.37 -3.74
CA LEU A 108 12.46 25.18 -3.03
C LEU A 108 12.83 25.28 -1.55
#